data_AF-A0A2K3JWD5-F1
#
_entry.id   AF-A0A2K3JWD5-F1
#
_cell.length_a   1.000
_cell.length_b   1.000
_cell.length_c   1.000
_cell.angle_alpha   90.00
_cell.angle_beta   90.00
_cell.angle_gamma   90.00
#
_symmetry.space_group_name_H-M   'P 1'
#
loop_
_entity.id
_entity.type
_entity.pdbx_description
1 polymer ?
#
loop_
_entity_poly.entity_id
_entity_poly.type
_entity_poly.pdbx_seq_one_letter_code
_entity_poly.pdbx_strand_id
1 'polypeptide(L)' 'YGHITHIDLKVPPRPPGYAFVEFEDYQDAEDAIRGRDGYDFDGHRLRVEAAHGGRGTGNSSSRDRY' A
#
# COMPACT_ATOMS: atom_id res chain seq x y z
N TYR A 1 1.17 -1.67 -16.56
CA TYR A 1 0.38 -1.70 -15.31
C TYR A 1 -1.06 -1.98 -15.69
N GLY A 2 -1.53 -3.21 -15.43
CA GLY A 2 -2.86 -3.69 -15.82
C GLY A 2 -4.03 -3.10 -15.02
N HIS A 3 -5.13 -3.85 -15.00
CA HIS A 3 -6.41 -3.35 -14.51
C HIS A 3 -6.45 -3.21 -12.99
N ILE A 4 -6.69 -1.99 -12.54
CA ILE A 4 -6.97 -1.65 -11.14
C ILE A 4 -8.45 -1.92 -10.88
N THR A 5 -8.74 -2.79 -9.92
CA THR A 5 -10.11 -3.16 -9.53
C THR A 5 -10.62 -2.26 -8.41
N HIS A 6 -9.75 -1.86 -7.48
CA HIS A 6 -10.13 -1.04 -6.34
C HIS A 6 -9.05 -0.02 -5.96
N ILE A 7 -9.48 1.18 -5.55
CA ILE A 7 -8.60 2.23 -5.04
C ILE A 7 -9.26 2.82 -3.80
N ASP A 8 -8.60 2.68 -2.65
CA ASP A 8 -9.00 3.34 -1.41
C ASP A 8 -7.91 4.33 -0.99
N LEU A 9 -8.27 5.62 -0.90
CA LEU A 9 -7.35 6.68 -0.53
C LEU A 9 -7.67 7.17 0.88
N LYS A 10 -6.75 6.89 1.81
CA LYS A 10 -6.88 7.23 3.23
C LYS A 10 -6.01 8.44 3.55
N VAL A 11 -6.66 9.59 3.73
CA VAL A 11 -6.00 10.82 4.18
C VAL A 11 -6.30 11.04 5.67
N PRO A 12 -5.49 10.52 6.61
CA PRO A 12 -5.59 10.88 8.01
C PRO A 12 -5.29 12.38 8.21
N PRO A 13 -5.83 13.00 9.28
CA PRO A 13 -5.55 14.40 9.63
C PRO A 13 -4.09 14.65 10.03
N ARG A 14 -3.27 13.60 10.18
CA ARG A 14 -1.81 13.68 10.41
C ARG A 14 -1.10 13.00 9.25
N PRO A 15 -0.23 13.68 8.49
CA PRO A 15 0.57 13.04 7.45
C PRO A 15 1.47 11.96 8.07
N PRO A 16 1.79 10.87 7.36
CA PRO A 16 1.60 10.65 5.92
C PRO A 16 0.23 10.05 5.55
N GLY A 17 -0.30 10.44 4.39
CA GLY A 17 -1.45 9.77 3.76
C GLY A 17 -1.04 8.46 3.11
N TYR A 18 -1.98 7.51 3.03
CA TYR A 18 -1.76 6.20 2.42
C TYR A 18 -2.89 5.89 1.44
N ALA A 19 -2.58 5.14 0.40
CA ALA A 19 -3.57 4.66 -0.56
C ALA A 19 -3.36 3.15 -0.75
N PHE A 20 -4.46 2.42 -0.80
CA PHE A 20 -4.50 1.01 -1.15
C PHE A 20 -5.00 0.89 -2.57
N VAL A 21 -4.28 0.12 -3.38
CA VAL A 21 -4.64 -0.16 -4.76
C VAL A 21 -4.70 -1.67 -4.91
N GLU A 22 -5.86 -2.19 -5.29
CA GLU A 22 -6.04 -3.59 -5.65
C GLU A 22 -6.00 -3.74 -7.17
N PHE A 23 -5.20 -4.69 -7.62
CA PHE A 23 -5.09 -5.07 -9.03
C PHE A 23 -5.80 -6.40 -9.24
N GLU A 24 -6.31 -6.61 -10.45
CA GLU A 24 -6.88 -7.90 -10.85
C GLU A 24 -5.81 -9.00 -10.84
N ASP A 25 -4.60 -8.66 -11.29
CA ASP A 25 -3.48 -9.57 -11.44
C ASP A 25 -2.33 -9.26 -10.47
N TYR A 26 -1.80 -10.31 -9.83
CA TYR A 26 -0.65 -10.20 -8.93
C TYR A 26 0.62 -9.74 -9.68
N GLN A 27 0.78 -10.17 -10.93
CA GLN A 27 1.93 -9.78 -11.75
C GLN A 27 1.94 -8.28 -12.03
N ASP A 28 0.77 -7.70 -12.30
CA ASP A 28 0.61 -6.26 -12.50
C ASP A 28 0.85 -5.47 -11.21
N ALA A 29 0.41 -5.99 -10.07
CA ALA A 29 0.71 -5.41 -8.77
C ALA A 29 2.22 -5.41 -8.48
N GLU A 30 2.91 -6.53 -8.73
CA GLU A 30 4.36 -6.63 -8.52
C GLU A 30 5.15 -5.68 -9.43
N ASP A 31 4.77 -5.56 -10.70
CA ASP A 31 5.40 -4.63 -11.64
C ASP A 31 5.12 -3.17 -11.25
N ALA A 32 3.90 -2.86 -10.79
CA ALA A 32 3.55 -1.54 -10.27
C ALA A 32 4.35 -1.20 -9.01
N ILE A 33 4.53 -2.14 -8.08
CA ILE A 33 5.37 -1.96 -6.89
C ILE A 33 6.81 -1.72 -7.31
N ARG A 34 7.41 -2.59 -8.13
CA ARG A 34 8.82 -2.46 -8.54
C ARG A 34 9.08 -1.21 -9.38
N GLY A 35 8.12 -0.80 -10.20
CA GLY A 35 8.24 0.37 -11.08
C GLY A 35 7.89 1.71 -10.40
N ARG A 36 7.20 1.69 -9.25
CA ARG A 36 6.75 2.90 -8.55
C ARG A 36 7.30 3.05 -7.14
N ASP A 37 7.84 1.99 -6.55
CA ASP A 37 8.58 2.05 -5.29
C ASP A 37 9.86 2.88 -5.46
N GLY A 38 10.06 3.85 -4.58
CA GLY A 38 11.19 4.77 -4.64
C GLY A 38 11.01 5.92 -5.63
N TYR A 39 9.80 6.15 -6.16
CA TYR A 39 9.53 7.32 -6.99
C TYR A 39 9.57 8.59 -6.13
N ASP A 40 10.50 9.49 -6.44
CA ASP A 40 10.57 10.81 -5.83
C ASP A 40 9.47 11.70 -6.44
N PHE A 41 8.38 11.86 -5.71
CA PHE A 41 7.27 12.74 -6.08
C PHE A 41 7.38 14.03 -5.28
N ASP A 42 7.74 15.13 -5.94
CA ASP A 42 7.74 16.46 -5.33
C ASP A 42 8.60 16.55 -4.04
N GLY A 43 9.77 15.89 -4.04
CA GLY A 43 10.67 15.81 -2.88
C GLY A 43 10.23 14.83 -1.78
N HIS A 44 9.14 14.08 -2.01
CA HIS A 44 8.64 13.03 -1.14
C HIS A 44 8.82 11.67 -1.81
N ARG A 45 9.64 10.82 -1.21
CA ARG A 45 9.85 9.45 -1.70
C ARG A 45 8.58 8.65 -1.45
N LEU A 46 7.89 8.27 -2.52
CA LEU A 46 6.79 7.32 -2.47
C LEU A 46 7.34 5.93 -2.16
N ARG A 47 6.79 5.30 -1.14
CA ARG A 47 7.03 3.89 -0.82
C ARG A 47 5.80 3.12 -1.28
N VAL A 48 6.01 2.18 -2.19
CA VAL A 48 4.94 1.30 -2.67
C VAL A 48 5.33 -0.09 -2.23
N GLU A 49 4.51 -0.71 -1.40
CA GLU A 49 4.73 -2.07 -0.93
C GLU A 49 3.52 -2.93 -1.27
N ALA A 50 3.78 -4.21 -1.53
CA ALA A 50 2.71 -5.20 -1.56
C ALA A 50 2.02 -5.18 -0.19
N ALA A 51 0.72 -4.89 -0.16
CA ALA A 51 -0.06 -5.10 1.04
C ALA A 51 -0.05 -6.61 1.35
N HIS A 52 0.67 -7.04 2.39
CA HIS A 52 0.67 -8.42 2.88
C HIS A 52 -0.61 -8.76 3.67
N GLY A 53 -1.76 -8.33 3.17
CA GLY A 53 -3.07 -8.69 3.69
C GLY A 53 -3.59 -9.95 3.02
N GLY A 54 -3.13 -11.14 3.42
CA GLY A 54 -3.80 -12.35 2.93
C GLY A 54 -3.21 -13.72 3.21
N ARG A 55 -2.02 -13.87 3.80
CA ARG A 55 -1.45 -15.20 4.10
C ARG A 55 -0.61 -15.19 5.37
N GLY A 56 -1.25 -15.34 6.53
CA GLY A 56 -0.53 -15.46 7.80
C GLY A 56 -1.41 -15.31 9.03
N THR A 57 -1.92 -16.44 9.51
CA THR A 57 -2.45 -16.65 10.85
C THR A 57 -1.53 -16.02 11.92
N GLY A 58 -2.07 -15.14 12.77
CA GLY A 58 -1.54 -14.82 14.10
C GLY A 58 -0.35 -13.86 14.20
N ASN A 59 -0.61 -12.61 14.59
CA ASN A 59 0.21 -11.99 15.65
C ASN A 59 -0.56 -10.93 16.43
N SER A 60 -0.90 -11.31 17.65
CA SER A 60 -1.32 -10.49 18.77
C SER A 60 -0.39 -9.29 18.99
N SER A 61 -0.93 -8.08 19.06
CA SER A 61 -0.40 -6.97 19.87
C SER A 61 -1.51 -5.91 19.93
N SER A 62 -2.38 -5.91 20.94
CA SER A 62 -2.16 -5.33 22.26
C SER A 62 -1.42 -4.01 22.21
N ARG A 63 -2.12 -2.94 22.64
CA ARG A 63 -1.83 -1.48 22.69
C ARG A 63 -2.78 -0.77 21.71
N ASP A 64 -3.76 0.03 22.13
CA ASP A 64 -3.72 1.00 23.23
C ASP A 64 -5.13 1.20 23.83
N ARG A 65 -5.28 0.85 25.11
CA ARG A 65 -6.20 1.50 26.04
C ARG A 65 -5.36 2.40 26.93
N TYR A 66 -5.52 3.71 26.79
CA TYR A 66 -5.54 4.66 27.90
C TYR A 66 -6.36 5.88 27.47
#